data_AF-A0A395SXR2-F1
#
_entry.id   AF-A0A395SXR2-F1
#
_cell.length_a   1.000
_cell.length_b   1.000
_cell.length_c   1.000
_cell.angle_alpha   90.00
_cell.angle_beta   90.00
_cell.angle_gamma   90.00
#
_symmetry.space_group_name_H-M   'P 1'
#
loop_
_entity.id
_entity.type
_entity.pdbx_description
1 polymer ?
#
loop_
_entity_poly.entity_id
_entity_poly.type
_entity_poly.pdbx_seq_one_letter_code
_entity_poly.pdbx_strand_id
1 'polypeptide(L)'
;MHALSALTTLAMTLFTAQTTNAWLLEFWGTQNVCSKPEGSAADNSAGGLANQGNDCMMAYYDLEAMLVKDWDDGCTVKLYNGNSLDCRGETILEYTKEKAEEEGKLSDDGTYMCLTDLAGEPGPYYASYTCE
;
A
#
# COMPACT_ATOMS: atom_id res chain seq x y z
N MET A 1 -34.03 31.26 45.19
CA MET A 1 -32.58 31.55 45.15
C MET A 1 -31.90 30.37 45.84
N HIS A 2 -31.06 29.52 45.26
CA HIS A 2 -30.35 29.46 43.98
C HIS A 2 -30.24 28.00 43.54
N ALA A 3 -30.17 27.81 42.22
CA ALA A 3 -29.84 26.57 41.55
C ALA A 3 -28.46 26.05 41.98
N LEU A 4 -28.33 24.73 42.14
CA LEU A 4 -27.05 24.06 41.90
C LEU A 4 -27.19 23.23 40.63
N SER A 5 -26.77 23.83 39.53
CA SER A 5 -26.57 23.18 38.26
C SER A 5 -25.41 22.20 38.39
N ALA A 6 -25.68 20.90 38.23
CA ALA A 6 -24.63 19.91 38.01
C ALA A 6 -24.03 20.15 36.63
N LEU A 7 -22.78 20.66 36.59
CA LEU A 7 -21.96 20.72 35.40
C LEU A 7 -21.46 19.31 35.09
N THR A 8 -22.16 18.59 34.22
CA THR A 8 -21.66 17.33 33.65
C THR A 8 -20.65 17.69 32.56
N THR A 9 -19.36 17.64 32.90
CA THR A 9 -18.28 17.74 31.92
C THR A 9 -18.31 16.52 31.01
N LEU A 10 -18.88 16.65 29.82
CA LEU A 10 -18.71 15.71 28.72
C LEU A 10 -17.30 15.92 28.14
N ALA A 11 -16.32 15.27 28.74
CA ALA A 11 -15.08 14.91 28.06
C ALA A 11 -15.26 13.51 27.45
N MET A 12 -14.66 13.30 26.27
CA MET A 12 -14.64 12.10 25.40
C MET A 12 -15.44 12.37 24.11
N THR A 13 -14.80 12.44 22.95
CA THR A 13 -13.96 11.38 22.38
C THR A 13 -12.72 11.92 21.68
N LEU A 14 -11.54 11.47 22.14
CA LEU A 14 -10.38 11.32 21.26
C LEU A 14 -10.82 10.36 20.15
N PHE A 15 -10.94 10.87 18.92
CA PHE A 15 -10.98 10.00 17.76
C PHE A 15 -9.69 9.18 17.82
N THR A 16 -9.84 7.88 18.10
CA THR A 16 -8.77 6.90 17.92
C THR A 16 -8.36 7.02 16.47
N ALA A 17 -7.14 7.50 16.23
CA ALA A 17 -6.48 7.32 14.94
C ALA A 17 -6.52 5.81 14.67
N GLN A 18 -7.45 5.38 13.82
CA GLN A 18 -7.39 4.06 13.23
C GLN A 18 -6.02 4.00 12.60
N THR A 19 -5.24 3.00 12.99
CA THR A 19 -3.86 2.80 12.54
C THR A 19 -3.85 2.78 11.01
N THR A 20 -3.60 3.94 10.39
CA THR A 20 -3.24 4.04 8.99
C THR A 20 -1.92 3.33 8.89
N ASN A 21 -1.83 2.28 8.07
CA ASN A 21 -0.56 1.61 7.87
C ASN A 21 0.49 2.65 7.52
N ALA A 22 1.69 2.53 8.10
CA ALA A 22 2.76 3.46 7.80
C ALA A 22 3.24 3.32 6.37
N TRP A 23 3.01 2.16 5.74
CA TRP A 23 3.08 1.89 4.31
C TRP A 23 1.99 0.89 3.91
N LEU A 24 1.54 0.95 2.66
CA LEU A 24 0.52 0.05 2.13
C LEU A 24 0.78 -0.30 0.66
N LEU A 25 0.71 -1.59 0.35
CA LEU A 25 0.64 -2.12 -1.00
C LEU A 25 -0.80 -2.56 -1.29
N GLU A 26 -1.45 -1.92 -2.26
CA GLU A 26 -2.78 -2.33 -2.73
C GLU A 26 -2.67 -3.05 -4.07
N PHE A 27 -3.28 -4.23 -4.17
CA PHE A 27 -3.25 -5.05 -5.39
C PHE A 27 -4.62 -5.12 -6.06
N TRP A 28 -4.62 -4.99 -7.39
CA TRP A 28 -5.81 -5.00 -8.22
C TRP A 28 -5.73 -6.11 -9.26
N GLY A 29 -6.65 -7.08 -9.18
CA GLY A 29 -6.67 -8.21 -10.13
C GLY A 29 -7.62 -8.07 -11.33
N THR A 30 -8.37 -6.96 -11.41
CA THR A 30 -9.44 -6.78 -12.42
C THR A 30 -9.49 -5.37 -13.00
N GLN A 31 -8.66 -4.46 -12.47
CA GLN A 31 -8.67 -3.06 -12.83
C GLN A 31 -7.26 -2.62 -13.12
N ASN A 32 -7.11 -1.97 -14.26
CA ASN A 32 -5.84 -1.42 -14.72
C ASN A 32 -5.67 0.06 -14.27
N VAL A 33 -6.15 0.39 -13.06
CA VAL A 33 -6.05 1.71 -12.44
C VAL A 33 -6.01 1.55 -10.93
N CYS A 34 -5.33 2.46 -10.23
CA CYS A 34 -5.30 2.49 -8.76
C CYS A 34 -6.34 3.44 -8.16
N SER A 35 -7.51 3.53 -8.79
CA SER A 35 -8.67 4.23 -8.26
C SER A 35 -9.80 3.23 -8.10
N LYS A 36 -10.60 3.36 -7.05
CA LYS A 36 -11.74 2.47 -6.83
C LYS A 36 -12.95 2.98 -7.63
N PRO A 37 -13.35 2.38 -8.76
CA PRO A 37 -14.73 2.49 -9.22
C PRO A 37 -15.69 1.99 -8.12
N GLU A 38 -16.90 2.51 -8.12
CA GLU A 38 -17.92 2.12 -7.15
C GLU A 38 -18.15 0.59 -7.19
N GLY A 39 -18.01 -0.07 -6.04
CA GLY A 39 -18.18 -1.53 -5.92
C GLY A 39 -16.93 -2.37 -6.15
N SER A 40 -15.75 -1.78 -6.38
CA SER A 40 -14.50 -2.54 -6.44
C SER A 40 -13.72 -2.59 -5.11
N ALA A 41 -12.97 -3.67 -4.92
CA ALA A 41 -12.08 -3.86 -3.79
C ALA A 41 -10.68 -4.21 -4.29
N ALA A 42 -9.69 -3.44 -3.84
CA ALA A 42 -8.29 -3.86 -3.86
C ALA A 42 -8.04 -4.83 -2.70
N ASP A 43 -7.08 -5.74 -2.85
CA ASP A 43 -6.47 -6.36 -1.67
C ASP A 43 -5.54 -5.34 -1.02
N ASN A 44 -5.79 -5.04 0.25
CA ASN A 44 -5.05 -4.09 1.07
C ASN A 44 -4.49 -4.76 2.35
N SER A 45 -4.36 -6.09 2.35
CA SER A 45 -3.81 -6.85 3.46
C SER A 45 -2.30 -6.66 3.63
N ALA A 46 -1.62 -6.17 2.59
CA ALA A 46 -0.19 -5.92 2.57
C ALA A 46 0.16 -4.50 3.05
N GLY A 47 0.29 -4.33 4.37
CA GLY A 47 0.72 -3.07 4.98
C GLY A 47 1.39 -3.31 6.32
N GLY A 48 2.08 -2.29 6.85
CA GLY A 48 2.85 -2.43 8.07
C GLY A 48 3.03 -1.15 8.88
N LEU A 49 3.77 -1.28 9.98
CA LEU A 49 4.23 -0.15 10.79
C LEU A 49 5.48 0.48 10.19
N ALA A 50 5.82 1.69 10.65
CA ALA A 50 6.93 2.45 10.11
C ALA A 50 8.26 1.70 10.26
N ASN A 51 9.08 1.69 9.21
CA ASN A 51 10.35 0.97 9.11
C ASN A 51 10.24 -0.56 9.27
N GLN A 52 9.04 -1.14 9.17
CA GLN A 52 8.87 -2.59 9.15
C GLN A 52 8.75 -3.09 7.72
N GLY A 53 9.64 -4.00 7.34
CA GLY A 53 9.58 -4.71 6.08
C GLY A 53 8.66 -5.93 6.10
N ASN A 54 8.28 -6.38 4.91
CA ASN A 54 7.87 -7.75 4.63
C ASN A 54 8.61 -8.23 3.39
N ASP A 55 9.51 -9.21 3.61
CA ASP A 55 10.43 -9.71 2.59
C ASP A 55 9.75 -10.52 1.49
N CYS A 56 8.53 -11.04 1.73
CA CYS A 56 7.75 -11.65 0.68
C CYS A 56 6.28 -11.83 1.02
N MET A 57 5.42 -11.37 0.13
CA MET A 57 3.98 -11.61 0.17
C MET A 57 3.44 -11.96 -1.20
N MET A 58 2.41 -12.82 -1.25
CA MET A 58 1.65 -13.05 -2.48
C MET A 58 0.84 -11.78 -2.79
N ALA A 59 0.95 -11.27 -4.01
CA ALA A 59 0.19 -10.13 -4.49
C ALA A 59 -1.13 -10.59 -5.12
N TYR A 60 -1.11 -11.21 -6.30
CA TYR A 60 -2.31 -11.68 -7.01
C TYR A 60 -1.93 -12.73 -8.06
N TYR A 61 -2.90 -13.49 -8.61
CA TYR A 61 -2.66 -14.37 -9.77
C TYR A 61 -2.77 -13.66 -11.13
N ASP A 62 -3.61 -12.64 -11.20
CA ASP A 62 -3.88 -11.87 -12.42
C ASP A 62 -3.71 -10.39 -12.09
N LEU A 63 -2.50 -9.98 -11.69
CA LEU A 63 -2.25 -8.61 -11.24
C LEU A 63 -2.33 -7.63 -12.42
N GLU A 64 -3.27 -6.70 -12.35
CA GLU A 64 -3.51 -5.66 -13.36
C GLU A 64 -2.89 -4.31 -12.96
N ALA A 65 -3.00 -3.95 -11.68
CA ALA A 65 -2.42 -2.74 -11.12
C ALA A 65 -1.98 -2.92 -9.67
N MET A 66 -1.01 -2.11 -9.25
CA MET A 66 -0.48 -2.08 -7.90
C MET A 66 -0.31 -0.63 -7.46
N LEU A 67 -0.69 -0.34 -6.22
CA LEU A 67 -0.46 0.95 -5.61
C LEU A 67 0.44 0.83 -4.38
N VAL A 68 1.39 1.76 -4.29
CA VAL A 68 2.27 1.95 -3.12
C VAL A 68 1.85 3.25 -2.46
N LYS A 69 1.42 3.20 -1.19
CA LYS A 69 1.00 4.35 -0.38
C LYS A 69 1.87 4.47 0.86
N ASP A 70 2.00 5.70 1.33
CA ASP A 70 2.67 6.02 2.59
C ASP A 70 4.06 5.38 2.63
N TRP A 71 4.85 5.61 1.58
CA TRP A 71 6.13 4.93 1.46
C TRP A 71 7.18 5.56 2.39
N ASP A 72 7.66 4.80 3.38
CA ASP A 72 8.82 5.19 4.19
C ASP A 72 10.10 5.38 3.34
N ASP A 73 10.88 6.39 3.69
CA ASP A 73 12.17 6.66 3.07
C ASP A 73 13.16 5.53 3.39
N GLY A 74 14.02 5.16 2.42
CA GLY A 74 14.99 4.07 2.60
C GLY A 74 14.41 2.65 2.43
N CYS A 75 13.10 2.51 2.22
CA CYS A 75 12.49 1.22 1.90
C CYS A 75 12.38 1.00 0.39
N THR A 76 12.52 -0.25 -0.04
CA THR A 76 12.44 -0.68 -1.45
C THR A 76 11.22 -1.55 -1.66
N VAL A 77 10.45 -1.25 -2.71
CA VAL A 77 9.34 -2.08 -3.18
C VAL A 77 9.78 -2.88 -4.39
N LYS A 78 9.55 -4.19 -4.37
CA LYS A 78 9.81 -5.08 -5.50
C LYS A 78 8.56 -5.90 -5.85
N LEU A 79 8.36 -6.13 -7.15
CA LEU A 79 7.35 -7.04 -7.68
C LEU A 79 8.04 -8.13 -8.49
N TYR A 80 7.62 -9.36 -8.28
CA TYR A 80 8.18 -10.55 -8.89
C TYR A 80 7.11 -11.28 -9.71
N ASN A 81 7.48 -11.71 -10.92
CA ASN A 81 6.71 -12.68 -11.68
C ASN A 81 6.97 -14.06 -11.09
N GLY A 82 5.95 -14.68 -10.49
CA GLY A 82 6.11 -15.98 -9.85
C GLY A 82 6.19 -17.10 -10.87
N ASN A 83 7.41 -17.41 -11.26
CA ASN A 83 7.77 -18.74 -11.76
C ASN A 83 7.95 -19.74 -10.60
N SER A 84 7.77 -19.29 -9.35
CA SER A 84 7.88 -20.02 -8.08
C SER A 84 6.81 -19.55 -7.08
N LEU A 85 6.65 -20.26 -5.95
CA LEU A 85 5.71 -19.88 -4.88
C LEU A 85 6.31 -18.87 -3.88
N ASP A 86 7.17 -17.96 -4.36
CA ASP A 86 7.91 -17.01 -3.53
C ASP A 86 8.55 -15.86 -4.35
N CYS A 87 9.20 -14.92 -3.65
CA CYS A 87 9.91 -13.77 -4.19
C CYS A 87 11.30 -14.10 -4.78
N ARG A 88 11.48 -15.31 -5.34
CA ARG A 88 12.68 -15.71 -6.08
C ARG A 88 12.48 -15.72 -7.60
N GLY A 89 11.30 -15.29 -8.05
CA GLY A 89 10.98 -15.10 -9.46
C GLY A 89 11.72 -13.94 -10.12
N GLU A 90 11.39 -13.68 -11.38
CA GLU A 90 11.93 -12.54 -12.12
C GLU A 90 11.40 -11.23 -11.53
N THR A 91 12.30 -10.29 -11.20
CA THR A 91 11.90 -8.95 -10.76
C THR A 91 11.33 -8.16 -11.94
N ILE A 92 10.02 -7.90 -11.91
CA ILE A 92 9.32 -7.08 -12.92
C ILE A 92 9.50 -5.59 -12.58
N LEU A 93 9.56 -5.29 -11.29
CA LEU A 93 9.59 -3.93 -10.79
C LEU A 93 10.46 -3.83 -9.54
N GLU A 94 11.24 -2.77 -9.45
CA GLU A 94 12.02 -2.40 -8.28
C GLU A 94 12.15 -0.88 -8.20
N TYR A 95 11.62 -0.30 -7.13
CA TYR A 95 11.74 1.13 -6.86
C TYR A 95 12.09 1.38 -5.40
N THR A 96 12.90 2.43 -5.18
CA THR A 96 12.94 3.22 -3.95
C THR A 96 12.06 4.45 -4.13
N LYS A 97 11.68 5.11 -3.03
CA LYS A 97 10.86 6.32 -3.11
C LYS A 97 11.56 7.43 -3.89
N GLU A 98 12.85 7.59 -3.65
CA GLU A 98 13.73 8.52 -4.38
C GLU A 98 13.71 8.23 -5.89
N LYS A 99 13.89 6.97 -6.30
CA LYS A 99 13.82 6.59 -7.72
C LYS A 99 12.43 6.88 -8.31
N ALA A 100 11.36 6.62 -7.57
CA ALA A 100 10.00 6.91 -8.04
C ALA A 100 9.76 8.42 -8.17
N GLU A 101 10.34 9.23 -7.29
CA GLU A 101 10.30 10.69 -7.38
C GLU A 101 11.09 11.19 -8.60
N GLU A 102 12.33 10.73 -8.78
CA GLU A 102 13.21 11.09 -9.90
C GLU A 102 12.58 10.76 -11.27
N GLU A 103 11.88 9.63 -11.36
CA GLU A 103 11.19 9.18 -12.58
C GLU A 103 9.79 9.80 -12.75
N GLY A 104 9.34 10.67 -11.83
CA GLY A 104 8.02 11.30 -11.88
C GLY A 104 6.86 10.30 -11.78
N LYS A 105 7.06 9.22 -11.02
CA LYS A 105 6.07 8.15 -10.79
C LYS A 105 5.19 8.39 -9.57
N LEU A 106 5.60 9.27 -8.67
CA LEU A 106 4.80 9.67 -7.53
C LEU A 106 3.63 10.57 -7.96
N SER A 107 2.55 10.55 -7.18
CA SER A 107 1.45 11.49 -7.28
C SER A 107 1.91 12.94 -7.08
N ASP A 108 1.07 13.89 -7.50
CA ASP A 108 1.37 15.33 -7.38
C ASP A 108 1.65 15.77 -5.92
N ASP A 109 1.08 15.05 -4.94
CA ASP A 109 1.31 15.27 -3.50
C ASP A 109 2.43 14.39 -2.91
N GLY A 110 3.07 13.56 -3.72
CA GLY A 110 4.18 12.68 -3.34
C GLY A 110 3.79 11.50 -2.44
N THR A 111 2.49 11.27 -2.21
CA THR A 111 2.02 10.31 -1.19
C THR A 111 1.87 8.89 -1.69
N TYR A 112 1.72 8.69 -3.01
CA TYR A 112 1.56 7.36 -3.58
C TYR A 112 2.18 7.22 -4.97
N MET A 113 2.46 5.97 -5.36
CA MET A 113 2.77 5.57 -6.73
C MET A 113 1.69 4.60 -7.20
N CYS A 114 1.15 4.82 -8.40
CA CYS A 114 0.26 3.87 -9.07
C CYS A 114 0.98 3.24 -10.25
N LEU A 115 1.03 1.91 -10.26
CA LEU A 115 1.57 1.10 -11.33
C LEU A 115 0.41 0.41 -12.05
N THR A 116 0.29 0.69 -13.33
CA THR A 116 -0.69 0.11 -14.23
C THR A 116 0.01 -0.77 -15.26
N ASP A 117 -0.78 -1.45 -16.09
CA ASP A 117 -0.35 -2.29 -17.20
C ASP A 117 0.57 -3.44 -16.74
N LEU A 118 0.32 -3.96 -15.53
CA LEU A 118 1.02 -5.13 -14.99
C LEU A 118 0.49 -6.45 -15.57
N ALA A 119 -0.61 -6.38 -16.31
CA ALA A 119 -1.16 -7.49 -17.07
C ALA A 119 -0.17 -7.94 -18.15
N GLY A 120 0.16 -9.22 -18.17
CA GLY A 120 1.04 -9.75 -19.20
C GLY A 120 1.11 -11.27 -19.19
N GLU A 121 1.46 -11.85 -18.06
CA GLU A 121 1.62 -13.30 -17.93
C GLU A 121 0.79 -13.82 -16.73
N PRO A 122 -0.09 -14.82 -16.93
CA PRO A 122 -0.83 -15.41 -15.83
C PRO A 122 0.14 -16.14 -14.89
N GLY A 123 0.19 -15.74 -13.63
CA GLY A 123 1.11 -16.33 -12.66
C GLY A 123 0.94 -15.71 -11.29
N PRO A 124 1.26 -16.43 -10.20
CA PRO A 124 1.23 -15.79 -8.90
C PRO A 124 2.27 -14.67 -8.86
N TYR A 125 1.85 -13.42 -8.78
CA TYR A 125 2.72 -12.29 -8.53
C TYR A 125 3.04 -12.24 -7.04
N TYR A 126 4.29 -11.89 -6.72
CA TYR A 126 4.72 -11.66 -5.34
C TYR A 126 5.31 -10.27 -5.20
N ALA A 127 5.20 -9.69 -4.01
CA ALA A 127 5.77 -8.40 -3.69
C ALA A 127 6.64 -8.47 -2.44
N SER A 128 7.60 -7.56 -2.35
CA SER A 128 8.32 -7.29 -1.11
C SER A 128 8.35 -5.79 -0.82
N TYR A 129 8.40 -5.47 0.46
CA TYR A 129 8.66 -4.14 0.99
C TYR A 129 9.79 -4.28 1.99
N THR A 130 11.02 -3.92 1.65
CA THR A 130 12.19 -4.17 2.50
C THR A 130 12.86 -2.85 2.85
N CYS A 131 13.08 -2.60 4.14
CA CYS A 131 13.78 -1.42 4.66
C CYS A 131 15.15 -1.84 5.17
N GLU A 132 16.19 -1.06 4.87
CA GLU A 132 17.58 -1.28 5.31
C GLU A 132 18.01 -0.30 6.41
#